data_AF-A0A9P0P8U8-F1
#
_entry.id   AF-A0A9P0P8U8-F1
#
_cell.length_a   1.000
_cell.length_b   1.000
_cell.length_c   1.000
_cell.angle_alpha   90.00
_cell.angle_beta   90.00
_cell.angle_gamma   90.00
#
_symmetry.space_group_name_H-M   'P 1'
#
loop_
_entity.id
_entity.type
_entity.pdbx_description
1 polymer ?
#
loop_
_entity_poly.entity_id
_entity_poly.type
_entity_poly.pdbx_seq_one_letter_code
_entity_poly.pdbx_strand_id
1 'polypeptide(L)'
;MRKKINLSDFSPASPHKYCCKSRNTKITILYQMSRCTIFQLTMEVLRSLRVLAMGAHSPELYNNLGLCCLYAQQLDLIYPCFQRALELAIDPLVKAEIWYNLSYVALTAGDVQLAVQCLNVCLSADASHASALNNLAVLYHKTGKTSLTKAYLTSATTVDPNLPEPQINLEILLND
;
A
#
# COMPACT_ATOMS: atom_id res chain seq x y z
N MET A 1 -28.69 -9.77 -20.14
CA MET A 1 -28.80 -9.62 -18.68
C MET A 1 -27.43 -9.19 -18.16
N ARG A 2 -27.26 -7.91 -17.76
CA ARG A 2 -26.01 -7.46 -17.13
C ARG A 2 -25.93 -8.12 -15.75
N LYS A 3 -24.85 -8.85 -15.47
CA LYS A 3 -24.59 -9.37 -14.12
C LYS A 3 -24.46 -8.14 -13.22
N LYS A 4 -25.24 -8.07 -12.13
CA LYS A 4 -24.96 -7.13 -11.04
C LYS A 4 -23.56 -7.44 -10.55
N ILE A 5 -22.60 -6.56 -10.80
CA ILE A 5 -21.26 -6.68 -10.29
C ILE A 5 -21.36 -6.37 -8.79
N ASN A 6 -20.71 -7.18 -7.96
CA ASN A 6 -20.74 -6.99 -6.52
C ASN A 6 -19.59 -6.07 -6.08
N LEU A 7 -19.79 -5.36 -4.97
CA LEU A 7 -18.77 -4.52 -4.31
C LEU A 7 -17.46 -5.24 -3.96
N SER A 8 -17.43 -6.58 -4.04
CA SER A 8 -16.26 -7.44 -3.89
C SER A 8 -15.32 -7.45 -5.11
N ASP A 9 -15.80 -6.99 -6.26
CA ASP A 9 -15.11 -7.19 -7.54
C ASP A 9 -14.04 -6.11 -7.77
N PHE A 10 -14.17 -4.96 -7.09
CA PHE A 10 -13.15 -3.91 -7.06
C PHE A 10 -11.93 -4.35 -6.26
N SER A 11 -10.79 -4.44 -6.95
CA SER A 11 -9.53 -4.87 -6.34
C SER A 11 -8.72 -3.66 -5.82
N PRO A 12 -8.46 -3.57 -4.51
CA PRO A 12 -7.46 -2.65 -4.00
C PRO A 12 -6.05 -3.09 -4.42
N ALA A 13 -5.18 -2.13 -4.67
CA ALA A 13 -3.76 -2.35 -4.87
C ALA A 13 -3.14 -2.62 -3.49
N SER A 14 -2.39 -3.73 -3.37
CA SER A 14 -1.68 -4.08 -2.14
C SER A 14 -0.19 -3.71 -2.22
N PRO A 15 0.44 -3.32 -1.10
CA PRO A 15 1.84 -2.87 -1.07
C PRO A 15 2.86 -3.84 -1.68
N HIS A 16 2.60 -5.14 -1.59
CA HIS A 16 3.55 -6.18 -1.98
C HIS A 16 3.60 -6.45 -3.47
N LYS A 17 2.68 -5.91 -4.26
CA LYS A 17 2.65 -6.18 -5.70
C LYS A 17 3.52 -5.22 -6.51
N TYR A 18 3.81 -4.00 -6.01
CA TYR A 18 4.27 -2.91 -6.89
C TYR A 18 5.53 -2.15 -6.42
N CYS A 19 6.21 -2.61 -5.37
CA CYS A 19 7.46 -2.03 -4.90
C CYS A 19 8.65 -2.38 -5.84
N CYS A 20 8.56 -2.00 -7.11
CA CYS A 20 9.59 -2.24 -8.13
C CYS A 20 9.82 -0.99 -8.98
N LYS A 21 9.98 0.19 -8.36
CA LYS A 21 10.39 1.41 -9.10
C LYS A 21 11.46 2.30 -8.45
N SER A 22 12.19 1.83 -7.43
CA SER A 22 13.39 2.53 -6.94
C SER A 22 14.67 1.81 -7.35
N ARG A 23 15.42 2.42 -8.28
CA ARG A 23 16.70 1.94 -8.78
C ARG A 23 17.79 2.13 -7.72
N ASN A 24 18.69 1.15 -7.66
CA ASN A 24 20.01 1.18 -7.03
C ASN A 24 20.01 1.15 -5.49
N THR A 25 19.77 -0.02 -4.93
CA THR A 25 20.82 -0.83 -4.26
C THR A 25 20.21 -2.15 -3.77
N LYS A 26 20.81 -3.28 -4.20
CA LYS A 26 20.79 -4.63 -3.60
C LYS A 26 19.79 -4.97 -2.47
N ILE A 27 18.49 -4.73 -2.65
CA ILE A 27 17.43 -5.23 -1.77
C ILE A 27 16.45 -6.05 -2.62
N THR A 28 16.93 -7.22 -3.02
CA THR A 28 16.15 -8.32 -3.59
C THR A 28 15.28 -8.97 -2.50
N ILE A 29 14.37 -8.20 -1.89
CA ILE A 29 13.44 -8.68 -0.85
C ILE A 29 11.99 -8.66 -1.35
N LEU A 30 11.67 -7.82 -2.34
CA LEU A 30 10.28 -7.54 -2.71
C LEU A 30 9.65 -8.60 -3.63
N TYR A 31 10.41 -9.57 -4.12
CA TYR A 31 9.92 -10.58 -5.08
C TYR A 31 9.25 -11.82 -4.43
N GLN A 32 9.32 -12.01 -3.11
CA GLN A 32 8.85 -13.25 -2.47
C GLN A 32 7.49 -13.13 -1.74
N MET A 33 6.91 -11.94 -1.63
CA MET A 33 5.69 -11.71 -0.84
C MET A 33 4.41 -12.31 -1.44
N SER A 34 4.42 -12.71 -2.71
CA SER A 34 3.27 -13.33 -3.39
C SER A 34 3.14 -14.84 -3.17
N ARG A 35 4.07 -15.47 -2.44
CA ARG A 35 4.02 -16.88 -2.02
C ARG A 35 4.55 -17.07 -0.59
N CYS A 36 4.10 -16.26 0.36
CA CYS A 36 4.55 -16.38 1.75
C CYS A 36 3.92 -17.61 2.43
N THR A 37 4.70 -18.69 2.54
CA THR A 37 4.58 -19.61 3.67
C THR A 37 5.02 -18.89 4.94
N ILE A 38 4.51 -19.26 6.12
CA ILE A 38 4.86 -18.69 7.43
C ILE A 38 6.40 -18.61 7.62
N PHE A 39 7.15 -19.50 6.97
CA PHE A 39 8.61 -19.56 6.98
C PHE A 39 9.32 -18.39 6.28
N GLN A 40 8.72 -17.80 5.24
CA GLN A 40 9.33 -16.68 4.52
C GLN A 40 9.27 -15.38 5.35
N LEU A 41 8.17 -15.19 6.08
CA LEU A 41 7.93 -14.04 6.95
C LEU A 41 8.91 -13.99 8.13
N THR A 42 9.24 -15.14 8.72
CA THR A 42 10.19 -15.21 9.84
C THR A 42 11.62 -14.85 9.41
N MET A 43 12.03 -15.24 8.20
CA MET A 43 13.37 -14.92 7.67
C MET A 43 13.54 -13.43 7.36
N GLU A 44 12.50 -12.77 6.84
CA GLU A 44 12.50 -11.31 6.58
C GLU A 44 12.60 -10.50 7.87
N VAL A 45 11.84 -10.88 8.90
CA VAL A 45 11.93 -10.27 10.23
C VAL A 45 13.32 -10.47 10.84
N LEU A 46 13.85 -11.70 10.82
CA LEU A 46 15.19 -11.99 11.34
C LEU A 46 16.29 -11.22 10.60
N ARG A 47 16.17 -11.07 9.28
CA ARG A 47 17.10 -10.28 8.48
C ARG A 47 17.02 -8.80 8.84
N SER A 48 15.82 -8.26 8.99
CA SER A 48 15.60 -6.85 9.36
C SER A 48 16.14 -6.56 10.75
N LEU A 49 15.92 -7.45 11.73
CA LEU A 49 16.47 -7.36 13.07
C LEU A 49 18.01 -7.44 13.08
N ARG A 50 18.60 -8.28 12.22
CA ARG A 50 20.06 -8.36 12.08
C ARG A 50 20.66 -7.06 11.53
N VAL A 51 20.01 -6.41 10.56
CA VAL A 51 20.46 -5.12 10.02
C VAL A 51 20.35 -4.02 11.08
N LEU A 52 19.26 -3.99 11.85
CA LEU A 52 19.12 -3.09 13.01
C LEU A 52 20.23 -3.32 14.05
N ALA A 53 20.57 -4.58 14.33
CA ALA A 53 21.66 -4.92 15.26
C ALA A 53 23.05 -4.48 14.76
N MET A 54 23.22 -4.26 13.45
CA MET A 54 24.45 -3.67 12.89
C MET A 54 24.45 -2.13 12.91
N GLY A 55 23.44 -1.50 13.53
CA GLY A 55 23.34 -0.04 13.69
C GLY A 55 22.80 0.70 12.46
N ALA A 56 22.30 -0.01 11.45
CA ALA A 56 21.69 0.61 10.28
C ALA A 56 20.21 0.92 10.57
N HIS A 57 19.91 2.19 10.75
CA HIS A 57 18.54 2.70 10.92
C HIS A 57 18.14 3.45 9.65
N SER A 58 17.18 2.90 8.90
CA SER A 58 16.62 3.54 7.72
C SER A 58 15.09 3.55 7.78
N PRO A 59 14.42 4.58 7.24
CA PRO A 59 12.97 4.64 7.24
C PRO A 59 12.33 3.46 6.50
N GLU A 60 12.94 3.01 5.40
CA GLU A 60 12.47 1.86 4.61
C GLU A 60 12.55 0.55 5.40
N LEU A 61 13.59 0.39 6.23
CA LEU A 61 13.76 -0.79 7.07
C LEU A 61 12.63 -0.90 8.09
N TYR A 62 12.30 0.20 8.77
CA TYR A 62 11.21 0.23 9.74
C TYR A 62 9.84 0.10 9.06
N ASN A 63 9.66 0.67 7.87
CA ASN A 63 8.45 0.48 7.05
C ASN A 63 8.23 -1.00 6.69
N ASN A 64 9.28 -1.67 6.22
CA ASN A 64 9.22 -3.10 5.89
C ASN A 64 8.99 -3.97 7.13
N LEU A 65 9.62 -3.63 8.26
CA LEU A 65 9.38 -4.32 9.53
C LEU A 65 7.92 -4.19 9.97
N GLY A 66 7.33 -2.99 9.86
CA GLY A 66 5.92 -2.76 10.17
C GLY A 66 4.97 -3.61 9.31
N LEU A 67 5.26 -3.72 8.01
CA LEU A 67 4.52 -4.63 7.11
C LEU A 67 4.70 -6.10 7.52
N CYS A 68 5.93 -6.54 7.84
CA CYS A 68 6.14 -7.90 8.33
C CYS A 68 5.38 -8.18 9.63
N CYS A 69 5.35 -7.24 10.57
CA CYS A 69 4.54 -7.35 11.79
C CYS A 69 3.05 -7.45 11.50
N LEU A 70 2.54 -6.72 10.50
CA LEU A 70 1.16 -6.84 10.03
C LEU A 70 0.83 -8.25 9.56
N TYR A 71 1.68 -8.85 8.70
CA TYR A 71 1.47 -10.23 8.23
C TYR A 71 1.67 -11.27 9.32
N ALA A 72 2.56 -11.01 10.27
CA ALA A 72 2.75 -11.84 11.46
C ALA A 72 1.65 -11.65 12.52
N GLN A 73 0.68 -10.76 12.29
CA GLN A 73 -0.39 -10.39 13.22
C GLN A 73 0.12 -9.88 14.59
N GLN A 74 1.34 -9.32 14.62
CA GLN A 74 1.93 -8.70 15.80
C GLN A 74 1.47 -7.25 15.93
N LEU A 75 0.19 -7.06 16.26
CA LEU A 75 -0.48 -5.75 16.24
C LEU A 75 0.22 -4.70 17.09
N ASP A 76 0.81 -5.10 18.23
CA ASP A 76 1.49 -4.20 19.17
C ASP A 76 2.71 -3.50 18.56
N LEU A 77 3.36 -4.12 17.58
CA LEU A 77 4.61 -3.63 16.98
C LEU A 77 4.40 -2.86 15.68
N ILE A 78 3.20 -2.92 15.08
CA ILE A 78 2.92 -2.29 13.77
C ILE A 78 3.12 -0.78 13.85
N TYR A 79 2.36 -0.12 14.73
CA TYR A 79 2.38 1.35 14.84
C TYR A 79 3.74 1.91 15.29
N PRO A 80 4.42 1.34 16.30
CA PRO A 80 5.77 1.79 16.67
C PRO A 80 6.77 1.73 15.51
N CYS A 81 6.72 0.68 14.67
CA CYS A 81 7.60 0.57 13.51
C CYS A 81 7.33 1.67 12.49
N PHE A 82 6.06 1.89 12.13
CA PHE A 82 5.69 2.94 11.18
C PHE A 82 5.95 4.35 11.71
N GLN A 83 5.72 4.59 13.01
CA GLN A 83 6.07 5.86 13.64
C GLN A 83 7.57 6.13 13.52
N ARG A 84 8.40 5.13 13.83
CA ARG A 84 9.86 5.28 13.71
C ARG A 84 10.30 5.50 12.26
N ALA A 85 9.63 4.86 11.31
CA ALA A 85 9.87 5.09 9.88
C ALA A 85 9.58 6.56 9.49
N LEU A 86 8.46 7.12 9.94
CA LEU A 86 8.08 8.51 9.68
C LEU A 86 9.04 9.53 10.32
N GLU A 87 9.53 9.25 11.53
CA GLU A 87 10.51 10.10 12.22
C GLU A 87 11.86 10.16 11.47
N LEU A 88 12.30 9.05 10.89
CA LEU A 88 13.56 8.96 10.16
C LEU A 88 13.45 9.41 8.71
N ALA A 89 12.24 9.43 8.15
CA ALA A 89 12.03 9.84 6.78
C ALA A 89 12.22 11.35 6.63
N ILE A 90 13.18 11.73 5.78
CA ILE A 90 13.41 13.13 5.38
C ILE A 90 12.74 13.41 4.04
N ASP A 91 12.84 12.45 3.10
CA ASP A 91 12.27 12.54 1.76
C ASP A 91 10.73 12.44 1.80
N PRO A 92 10.01 13.42 1.22
CA PRO A 92 8.55 13.37 1.07
C PRO A 92 8.05 12.12 0.35
N LEU A 93 8.78 11.60 -0.64
CA LEU A 93 8.37 10.41 -1.39
C LEU A 93 8.41 9.15 -0.51
N VAL A 94 9.44 9.04 0.35
CA VAL A 94 9.53 7.95 1.34
C VAL A 94 8.39 8.07 2.37
N LYS A 95 8.04 9.28 2.79
CA LYS A 95 6.87 9.49 3.65
C LYS A 95 5.58 9.07 2.96
N ALA A 96 5.41 9.38 1.68
CA ALA A 96 4.23 8.99 0.91
C ALA A 96 4.04 7.47 0.90
N GLU A 97 5.10 6.72 0.64
CA GLU A 97 5.10 5.24 0.70
C GLU A 97 4.72 4.73 2.10
N ILE A 98 5.25 5.33 3.16
CA ILE A 98 4.94 4.95 4.54
C ILE A 98 3.46 5.20 4.85
N TRP A 99 2.92 6.35 4.47
CA TRP A 99 1.49 6.67 4.65
C TRP A 99 0.58 5.77 3.83
N TYR A 100 0.98 5.39 2.61
CA TYR A 100 0.28 4.40 1.82
C TYR A 100 0.23 3.04 2.55
N ASN A 101 1.35 2.58 3.11
CA ASN A 101 1.39 1.31 3.86
C ASN A 101 0.57 1.37 5.16
N LEU A 102 0.59 2.50 5.88
CA LEU A 102 -0.28 2.72 7.03
C LEU A 102 -1.77 2.70 6.66
N SER A 103 -2.14 3.19 5.46
CA SER A 103 -3.52 3.09 4.99
C SER A 103 -3.95 1.63 4.84
N TYR A 104 -3.05 0.76 4.41
CA TYR A 104 -3.33 -0.68 4.31
C TYR A 104 -3.53 -1.30 5.69
N VAL A 105 -2.71 -0.94 6.68
CA VAL A 105 -2.91 -1.34 8.09
C VAL A 105 -4.30 -0.90 8.58
N ALA A 106 -4.68 0.35 8.35
CA ALA A 106 -5.99 0.88 8.72
C ALA A 106 -7.14 0.09 8.07
N LEU A 107 -7.02 -0.24 6.79
CA LEU A 107 -8.01 -1.08 6.08
C LEU A 107 -8.10 -2.48 6.67
N THR A 108 -6.98 -3.10 7.05
CA THR A 108 -6.99 -4.43 7.70
C THR A 108 -7.60 -4.39 9.11
N ALA A 109 -7.48 -3.26 9.81
CA ALA A 109 -8.15 -3.03 11.08
C ALA A 109 -9.65 -2.68 10.94
N GLY A 110 -10.12 -2.45 9.71
CA GLY A 110 -11.49 -2.05 9.41
C GLY A 110 -11.76 -0.54 9.56
N ASP A 111 -10.74 0.26 9.87
CA ASP A 111 -10.89 1.72 9.99
C ASP A 111 -10.75 2.39 8.61
N VAL A 112 -11.89 2.49 7.93
CA VAL A 112 -11.97 3.12 6.61
C VAL A 112 -11.69 4.63 6.67
N GLN A 113 -12.04 5.30 7.77
CA GLN A 113 -11.86 6.75 7.88
C GLN A 113 -10.37 7.09 7.98
N LEU A 114 -9.65 6.38 8.85
CA LEU A 114 -8.20 6.50 8.98
C LEU A 114 -7.50 6.15 7.67
N ALA A 115 -7.93 5.09 6.97
CA ALA A 115 -7.36 4.71 5.68
C ALA A 115 -7.46 5.85 4.64
N VAL A 116 -8.61 6.50 4.54
CA VAL A 116 -8.80 7.65 3.63
C VAL A 116 -7.89 8.81 4.03
N GLN A 117 -7.75 9.11 5.31
CA GLN A 117 -6.84 10.16 5.78
C GLN A 117 -5.40 9.86 5.41
N CYS A 118 -4.92 8.64 5.68
CA CYS A 118 -3.56 8.21 5.30
C CYS A 118 -3.33 8.30 3.79
N LEU A 119 -4.29 7.88 2.97
CA LEU A 119 -4.19 7.97 1.51
C LEU A 119 -4.17 9.42 1.02
N ASN A 120 -4.95 10.32 1.63
CA ASN A 120 -4.91 11.74 1.28
C ASN A 120 -3.56 12.38 1.65
N VAL A 121 -2.98 12.01 2.81
CA VAL A 121 -1.64 12.47 3.19
C VAL A 121 -0.58 11.92 2.23
N CYS A 122 -0.68 10.65 1.84
CA CYS A 122 0.17 10.06 0.80
C CYS A 122 0.12 10.89 -0.49
N LEU A 123 -1.08 11.17 -1.01
CA LEU A 123 -1.24 11.95 -2.24
C LEU A 123 -0.84 13.42 -2.13
N SER A 124 -0.84 13.99 -0.92
CA SER A 124 -0.30 15.33 -0.69
C SER A 124 1.21 15.39 -0.82
N ALA A 125 1.91 14.28 -0.51
CA ALA A 125 3.35 14.15 -0.63
C ALA A 125 3.78 13.64 -2.02
N ASP A 126 3.01 12.70 -2.60
CA ASP A 126 3.17 12.21 -3.96
C ASP A 126 1.82 12.13 -4.68
N ALA A 127 1.50 13.18 -5.44
CA ALA A 127 0.28 13.23 -6.24
C ALA A 127 0.25 12.18 -7.38
N SER A 128 1.40 11.58 -7.72
CA SER A 128 1.57 10.56 -8.74
C SER A 128 1.62 9.14 -8.18
N HIS A 129 1.13 8.92 -6.96
CA HIS A 129 1.09 7.58 -6.38
C HIS A 129 -0.14 6.77 -6.88
N ALA A 130 0.04 6.05 -7.99
CA ALA A 130 -1.04 5.34 -8.69
C ALA A 130 -1.81 4.34 -7.81
N SER A 131 -1.13 3.60 -6.93
CA SER A 131 -1.77 2.62 -6.04
C SER A 131 -2.66 3.28 -4.97
N ALA A 132 -2.32 4.49 -4.52
CA ALA A 132 -3.13 5.25 -3.57
C ALA A 132 -4.37 5.83 -4.26
N LEU A 133 -4.21 6.35 -5.49
CA LEU A 133 -5.34 6.79 -6.31
C LEU A 133 -6.36 5.65 -6.54
N ASN A 134 -5.87 4.45 -6.87
CA ASN A 134 -6.72 3.26 -7.00
C ASN A 134 -7.46 2.93 -5.70
N ASN A 135 -6.74 2.90 -4.56
CA ASN A 135 -7.33 2.54 -3.27
C ASN A 135 -8.37 3.58 -2.81
N LEU A 136 -8.13 4.88 -3.02
CA LEU A 136 -9.16 5.89 -2.79
C LEU A 136 -10.37 5.72 -3.70
N ALA A 137 -10.16 5.37 -4.98
CA ALA A 137 -11.27 5.14 -5.90
C ALA A 137 -12.18 3.98 -5.43
N VAL A 138 -11.56 2.88 -5.00
CA VAL A 138 -12.26 1.71 -4.41
C VAL A 138 -13.04 2.14 -3.16
N LEU A 139 -12.44 2.96 -2.29
CA LEU A 139 -13.11 3.45 -1.09
C LEU A 139 -14.28 4.39 -1.41
N TYR A 140 -14.12 5.31 -2.36
CA TYR A 140 -15.20 6.19 -2.78
C TYR A 140 -16.34 5.44 -3.45
N HIS A 141 -16.04 4.36 -4.18
CA HIS A 141 -17.04 3.51 -4.77
C HIS A 141 -17.92 2.85 -3.70
N LYS A 142 -17.31 2.34 -2.62
CA LYS A 142 -18.04 1.80 -1.46
C LYS A 142 -18.97 2.82 -0.79
N THR A 143 -18.64 4.11 -0.88
CA THR A 143 -19.50 5.20 -0.38
C THR A 143 -20.52 5.72 -1.38
N GLY A 144 -20.63 5.12 -2.57
CA GLY A 144 -21.57 5.51 -3.63
C GLY A 144 -21.15 6.75 -4.44
N LYS A 145 -19.91 7.22 -4.30
CA LYS A 145 -19.41 8.43 -4.98
C LYS A 145 -18.78 8.09 -6.35
N THR A 146 -19.59 7.58 -7.27
CA THR A 146 -19.16 7.04 -8.57
C THR A 146 -18.41 8.05 -9.45
N SER A 147 -18.76 9.33 -9.40
CA SER A 147 -18.07 10.39 -10.16
C SER A 147 -16.61 10.53 -9.73
N LEU A 148 -16.35 10.54 -8.42
CA LEU A 148 -15.00 10.58 -7.86
C LEU A 148 -14.24 9.30 -8.16
N THR A 149 -14.88 8.13 -8.01
CA THR A 149 -14.27 6.84 -8.38
C THR A 149 -13.71 6.87 -9.80
N LYS A 150 -14.52 7.28 -10.78
CA LYS A 150 -14.08 7.34 -12.19
C LYS A 150 -12.91 8.29 -12.39
N ALA A 151 -12.95 9.46 -11.76
CA ALA A 151 -11.87 10.45 -11.84
C ALA A 151 -10.55 9.86 -11.31
N TYR A 152 -10.56 9.30 -10.10
CA TYR A 152 -9.37 8.72 -9.48
C TYR A 152 -8.82 7.50 -10.23
N LEU A 153 -9.68 6.63 -10.76
CA LEU A 153 -9.23 5.50 -11.60
C LEU A 153 -8.57 5.98 -12.89
N THR A 154 -9.14 7.00 -13.53
CA THR A 154 -8.59 7.58 -14.76
C THR A 154 -7.24 8.26 -14.47
N SER A 155 -7.12 8.98 -13.36
CA SER A 155 -5.84 9.52 -12.93
C SER A 155 -4.82 8.41 -12.67
N ALA A 156 -5.21 7.34 -11.96
CA ALA A 156 -4.32 6.21 -11.69
C ALA A 156 -3.80 5.53 -12.97
N THR A 157 -4.66 5.32 -13.98
CA THR A 157 -4.24 4.75 -15.28
C THR A 157 -3.32 5.68 -16.08
N THR A 158 -3.53 7.00 -15.99
CA THR A 158 -2.63 7.97 -16.66
C THR A 158 -1.24 8.01 -16.02
N VAL A 159 -1.18 7.83 -14.70
CA VAL A 159 0.06 7.89 -13.92
C VAL A 159 0.87 6.61 -14.07
N ASP A 160 0.25 5.43 -13.95
CA ASP A 160 0.91 4.16 -14.20
C ASP A 160 0.04 3.23 -15.05
N PRO A 161 0.21 3.27 -16.39
CA PRO A 161 -0.55 2.42 -17.31
C PRO A 161 -0.28 0.92 -17.12
N ASN A 162 0.84 0.56 -16.45
CA ASN A 162 1.20 -0.84 -16.21
C ASN A 162 0.55 -1.40 -14.93
N LEU A 163 -0.09 -0.56 -14.12
CA LEU A 163 -0.83 -1.00 -12.94
C LEU A 163 -2.20 -1.57 -13.40
N PRO A 164 -2.47 -2.87 -13.23
CA PRO A 164 -3.68 -3.48 -13.80
C PRO A 164 -4.95 -3.14 -13.01
N GLU A 165 -4.88 -2.92 -11.70
CA GLU A 165 -6.06 -2.71 -10.85
C GLU A 165 -6.92 -1.51 -11.29
N PRO A 166 -6.38 -0.31 -11.57
CA PRO A 166 -7.18 0.82 -12.03
C PRO A 166 -7.98 0.52 -13.30
N GLN A 167 -7.36 -0.16 -14.27
CA GLN A 167 -8.01 -0.47 -15.53
C GLN A 167 -9.13 -1.49 -15.35
N ILE A 168 -8.87 -2.57 -14.60
CA ILE A 168 -9.88 -3.58 -14.26
C ILE A 168 -11.06 -2.93 -13.52
N ASN A 169 -10.77 -2.12 -12.51
CA ASN A 169 -11.78 -1.42 -11.72
C ASN A 169 -12.60 -0.44 -12.59
N LEU A 170 -12.00 0.17 -13.61
CA LEU A 170 -12.70 1.06 -14.54
C LEU A 170 -13.61 0.27 -15.49
N GLU A 171 -13.14 -0.86 -16.02
CA GLU A 171 -13.95 -1.77 -16.83
C GLU A 171 -15.17 -2.28 -16.06
N ILE A 172 -14.97 -2.65 -14.79
CA ILE A 172 -16.03 -3.03 -13.88
C ILE A 172 -17.05 -1.90 -13.74
N LEU A 173 -16.59 -0.68 -13.43
CA LEU A 173 -17.46 0.50 -13.26
C LEU A 173 -18.31 0.85 -14.50
N LEU A 174 -17.79 0.60 -15.70
CA LEU A 174 -18.50 0.89 -16.96
C LEU A 174 -19.51 -0.21 -17.33
N ASN A 175 -19.33 -1.41 -16.79
CA ASN A 175 -20.17 -2.57 -17.06
C ASN A 175 -21.36 -2.71 -16.10
N ASP A 176 -21.35 -1.97 -14.99
CA ASP A 176 -22.51 -1.72 -14.12
C ASP A 176 -23.66 -0.99 -14.83
#